data_AF-A0A7X0VYN6-F1
#
_entry.id   AF-A0A7X0VYN6-F1
#
_cell.length_a   1.000
_cell.length_b   1.000
_cell.length_c   1.000
_cell.angle_alpha   90.00
_cell.angle_beta   90.00
_cell.angle_gamma   90.00
#
_symmetry.space_group_name_H-M   'P 1'
#
loop_
_entity.id
_entity.type
_entity.pdbx_description
1 polymer ?
#
loop_
_entity_poly.entity_id
_entity_poly.type
_entity_poly.pdbx_seq_one_letter_code
_entity_poly.pdbx_strand_id
1 'polypeptide(L)'
;MKVKIFIVFILILGLFSTWYLIPKRYETTLDGVYYQLGNEKVFEKVKVHLDGKLQNHINGRRTFNGIVSFEGKELPKIPDEQTELLLDSRGGNFSQIYSGFKINEGIAVPSIYILGMLYTNDRFTPFSISVFNGEPRTWAPSNGFMISAPAQTREEAWRISQKLMKKFGVSIAK
;
A
#
# COMPACT_ATOMS: atom_id res chain seq x y z
N MET A 1 -3.96 43.02 26.38
CA MET A 1 -2.82 42.14 26.03
C MET A 1 -3.22 40.67 25.85
N LYS A 2 -3.89 40.06 26.83
CA LYS A 2 -4.28 38.63 26.79
C LYS A 2 -5.15 38.22 25.58
N VAL A 3 -6.12 39.06 25.19
CA VAL A 3 -6.99 38.81 24.02
C VAL A 3 -6.22 38.80 22.70
N LYS A 4 -5.25 39.71 22.53
CA LYS A 4 -4.40 39.76 21.32
C LYS A 4 -3.53 38.51 21.19
N ILE A 5 -2.95 38.04 22.31
CA ILE A 5 -2.15 36.80 22.35
C ILE A 5 -3.02 35.59 22.00
N PHE A 6 -4.25 35.53 22.52
CA PHE A 6 -5.19 34.45 22.22
C PHE A 6 -5.60 34.39 20.75
N ILE A 7 -5.88 35.56 20.12
CA ILE A 7 -6.19 35.64 18.69
C ILE A 7 -5.00 35.14 17.84
N VAL A 8 -3.78 35.56 18.18
CA VAL A 8 -2.56 35.09 17.47
C VAL A 8 -2.41 33.57 17.60
N PHE A 9 -2.67 33.01 18.78
CA PHE A 9 -2.60 31.56 18.98
C PHE A 9 -3.62 30.80 18.11
N ILE A 10 -4.87 31.28 18.02
CA ILE A 10 -5.89 30.69 17.16
C ILE A 10 -5.48 30.75 15.69
N LEU A 11 -4.93 31.88 15.23
CA LEU A 11 -4.47 32.03 13.85
C LEU A 11 -3.35 31.04 13.52
N ILE A 12 -2.38 30.87 14.42
CA ILE A 12 -1.29 29.90 14.26
C ILE A 12 -1.85 28.47 14.22
N LEU A 13 -2.78 28.13 15.13
CA LEU A 13 -3.40 26.81 15.16
C LEU A 13 -4.20 26.53 13.89
N GLY A 14 -4.92 27.53 13.37
CA GLY A 14 -5.66 27.46 12.10
C GLY A 14 -4.72 27.20 10.92
N LEU A 15 -3.68 28.01 10.76
CA LEU A 15 -2.67 27.85 9.70
C LEU A 15 -2.01 26.48 9.76
N PHE A 16 -1.62 26.04 10.96
CA PHE A 16 -1.00 24.73 11.17
C PHE A 16 -1.95 23.59 10.82
N SER A 17 -3.22 23.67 11.24
CA SER A 17 -4.23 22.66 10.96
C SER A 17 -4.48 22.52 9.46
N THR A 18 -4.62 23.64 8.75
CA THR A 18 -4.82 23.64 7.29
C THR A 18 -3.60 23.02 6.58
N TRP A 19 -2.39 23.42 6.96
CA TRP A 19 -1.15 22.86 6.39
C TRP A 19 -0.96 21.36 6.67
N TYR A 20 -1.46 20.88 7.81
CA TYR A 20 -1.37 19.48 8.20
C TYR A 20 -2.35 18.57 7.42
N LEU A 21 -3.56 19.09 7.13
CA LEU A 21 -4.67 18.33 6.52
C LEU A 21 -4.68 18.36 4.98
N ILE A 22 -3.95 19.27 4.35
CA ILE A 22 -3.82 19.31 2.88
C ILE A 22 -3.04 18.08 2.38
N PRO A 23 -3.55 17.35 1.35
CA PRO A 23 -2.80 16.28 0.70
C PRO A 23 -1.47 16.77 0.13
N LYS A 24 -0.38 16.06 0.40
CA LYS A 24 0.96 16.39 -0.08
C LYS A 24 1.44 15.32 -1.06
N ARG A 25 2.21 15.74 -2.08
CA ARG A 25 2.88 14.79 -2.97
C ARG A 25 3.76 13.86 -2.13
N TYR A 26 3.63 12.58 -2.39
CA TYR A 26 4.35 11.51 -1.72
C TYR A 26 4.90 10.59 -2.79
N GLU A 27 6.19 10.76 -3.05
CA GLU A 27 6.94 9.97 -4.01
C GLU A 27 8.07 9.30 -3.24
N THR A 28 8.02 7.98 -3.16
CA THR A 28 9.02 7.21 -2.42
C THR A 28 9.25 5.85 -3.03
N THR A 29 10.45 5.33 -2.83
CA THR A 29 10.81 3.96 -3.17
C THR A 29 11.22 3.26 -1.89
N LEU A 30 10.61 2.10 -1.64
CA LEU A 30 10.90 1.30 -0.46
C LEU A 30 11.46 -0.05 -0.89
N ASP A 31 12.54 -0.47 -0.23
CA ASP A 31 13.00 -1.84 -0.32
C ASP A 31 12.01 -2.76 0.39
N GLY A 32 11.58 -3.81 -0.30
CA GLY A 32 10.69 -4.82 0.23
C GLY A 32 11.14 -6.22 -0.12
N VAL A 33 10.34 -7.19 0.30
CA VAL A 33 10.55 -8.61 -0.01
C VAL A 33 9.26 -9.18 -0.55
N TYR A 34 9.35 -9.81 -1.71
CA TYR A 34 8.35 -10.71 -2.26
C TYR A 34 8.65 -12.13 -1.76
N TYR A 35 7.67 -12.84 -1.22
CA TYR A 35 7.89 -14.16 -0.62
C TYR A 35 6.62 -15.00 -0.60
N GLN A 36 6.78 -16.32 -0.41
CA GLN A 36 5.68 -17.25 -0.24
C GLN A 36 5.50 -17.65 1.23
N LEU A 37 4.26 -17.73 1.69
CA LEU A 37 3.92 -18.27 2.99
C LEU A 37 4.11 -19.79 3.03
N GLY A 38 4.49 -20.34 4.19
CA GLY A 38 4.69 -21.79 4.35
C GLY A 38 5.91 -22.36 3.60
N ASN A 39 6.67 -21.50 2.91
CA ASN A 39 7.87 -21.88 2.18
C ASN A 39 8.98 -20.82 2.36
N GLU A 40 9.91 -21.10 3.27
CA GLU A 40 10.97 -20.14 3.62
C GLU A 40 12.03 -19.95 2.53
N LYS A 41 12.09 -20.86 1.55
CA LYS A 41 13.09 -20.83 0.47
C LYS A 41 12.68 -19.90 -0.68
N VAL A 42 11.41 -19.55 -0.78
CA VAL A 42 10.87 -18.72 -1.87
C VAL A 42 10.76 -17.28 -1.42
N PHE A 43 11.77 -16.49 -1.76
CA PHE A 43 11.75 -15.04 -1.59
C PHE A 43 12.68 -14.31 -2.56
N GLU A 44 12.36 -13.05 -2.83
CA GLU A 44 13.15 -12.13 -3.64
C GLU A 44 13.09 -10.72 -3.03
N LYS A 45 14.18 -9.96 -3.16
CA LYS A 45 14.15 -8.53 -2.87
C LYS A 45 13.43 -7.80 -4.00
N VAL A 46 12.54 -6.89 -3.64
CA VAL A 46 11.79 -6.07 -4.60
C VAL A 46 11.86 -4.61 -4.19
N LYS A 47 11.68 -3.71 -5.14
CA LYS A 47 11.42 -2.30 -4.83
C LYS A 47 9.97 -1.99 -5.07
N VAL A 48 9.38 -1.23 -4.16
CA VAL A 48 8.02 -0.72 -4.28
C VAL A 48 8.08 0.78 -4.44
N HIS A 49 7.60 1.27 -5.57
CA HIS A 49 7.50 2.69 -5.85
C HIS A 49 6.06 3.15 -5.59
N LEU A 50 5.94 4.23 -4.84
CA LEU A 50 4.68 4.87 -4.53
C LEU A 50 4.76 6.29 -5.07
N ASP A 51 3.87 6.63 -5.99
CA ASP A 51 3.72 8.00 -6.50
C ASP A 51 2.27 8.44 -6.36
N GLY A 52 2.04 9.48 -5.56
CA GLY A 52 0.70 9.98 -5.35
C GLY A 52 0.61 11.07 -4.31
N LYS A 53 -0.54 11.12 -3.62
CA LYS A 53 -0.82 12.07 -2.56
C LYS A 53 -1.07 11.34 -1.25
N LEU A 54 -0.38 11.77 -0.20
CA LEU A 54 -0.59 11.34 1.17
C LEU A 54 -1.27 12.46 1.95
N GLN A 55 -2.37 12.15 2.61
CA GLN A 55 -3.15 13.11 3.40
C GLN A 55 -3.25 12.64 4.84
N ASN A 56 -3.00 13.55 5.79
CA ASN A 56 -3.25 13.29 7.20
C ASN A 56 -4.69 13.68 7.55
N HIS A 57 -5.28 12.91 8.46
CA HIS A 57 -6.59 13.18 9.02
C HIS A 57 -6.49 13.57 10.50
N ILE A 58 -7.51 14.25 11.02
CA ILE A 58 -7.56 14.71 12.41
C ILE A 58 -7.51 13.53 13.39
N ASN A 59 -8.03 12.36 12.99
CA ASN A 59 -7.98 11.11 13.76
C ASN A 59 -6.60 10.43 13.75
N GLY A 60 -5.57 11.07 13.17
CA GLY A 60 -4.20 10.56 13.08
C GLY A 60 -3.98 9.52 11.98
N ARG A 61 -5.03 9.11 11.25
CA ARG A 61 -4.92 8.19 10.12
C ARG A 61 -4.44 8.91 8.87
N ARG A 62 -3.88 8.15 7.94
CA ARG A 62 -3.46 8.64 6.64
C ARG A 62 -4.20 7.95 5.51
N THR A 63 -4.43 8.71 4.45
CA THR A 63 -4.95 8.21 3.17
C THR A 63 -3.92 8.40 2.09
N PHE A 64 -3.79 7.40 1.23
CA PHE A 64 -2.93 7.44 0.05
C PHE A 64 -3.78 7.26 -1.18
N ASN A 65 -3.56 8.10 -2.18
CA ASN A 65 -4.17 7.97 -3.50
C ASN A 65 -3.09 8.18 -4.56
N GLY A 66 -2.86 7.16 -5.38
CA GLY A 66 -1.81 7.21 -6.38
C GLY A 66 -1.53 5.87 -7.04
N ILE A 67 -0.38 5.81 -7.69
CA ILE A 67 0.14 4.68 -8.44
C ILE A 67 1.12 3.90 -7.57
N VAL A 68 1.09 2.59 -7.73
CA VAL A 68 2.05 1.66 -7.14
C VAL A 68 2.73 0.88 -8.26
N SER A 69 4.05 0.87 -8.28
CA SER A 69 4.80 0.00 -9.20
C SER A 69 5.84 -0.81 -8.44
N PHE A 70 6.29 -1.90 -9.07
CA PHE A 70 7.15 -2.88 -8.43
C PHE A 70 8.29 -3.24 -9.36
N GLU A 71 9.50 -3.32 -8.82
CA GLU A 71 10.67 -3.87 -9.50
C GLU A 71 11.07 -5.20 -8.83
N GLY A 72 11.08 -6.28 -9.59
CA GLY A 72 11.41 -7.64 -9.14
C GLY A 72 11.30 -8.64 -10.28
N LYS A 73 12.03 -9.75 -10.23
CA LYS A 73 12.10 -10.75 -11.31
C LYS A 73 10.96 -11.76 -11.27
N GLU A 74 10.57 -12.19 -10.07
CA GLU A 74 9.60 -13.26 -9.81
C GLU A 74 8.19 -12.72 -9.50
N LEU A 75 7.96 -11.42 -9.67
CA LEU A 75 6.65 -10.81 -9.50
C LEU A 75 5.64 -11.39 -10.49
N PRO A 76 4.36 -11.55 -10.09
CA PRO A 76 3.34 -12.02 -11.01
C PRO A 76 3.25 -11.08 -12.21
N LYS A 77 3.25 -11.66 -13.42
CA LYS A 77 3.10 -10.90 -14.65
C LYS A 77 1.77 -10.15 -14.63
N ILE A 78 1.85 -8.83 -14.61
CA ILE A 78 0.72 -7.96 -14.91
C ILE A 78 0.53 -8.03 -16.43
N PRO A 79 -0.69 -8.30 -16.94
CA PRO A 79 -0.90 -8.34 -18.38
C PRO A 79 -0.47 -7.01 -19.02
N ASP A 80 0.32 -7.05 -20.10
CA ASP A 80 0.94 -5.87 -20.71
C ASP A 80 -0.08 -4.82 -21.19
N GLU A 81 -1.31 -5.25 -21.47
CA GLU A 81 -2.42 -4.37 -21.84
C GLU A 81 -2.94 -3.53 -20.67
N GLN A 82 -2.64 -3.87 -19.42
CA GLN A 82 -3.19 -3.18 -18.26
C GLN A 82 -2.57 -1.79 -18.10
N THR A 83 -3.41 -0.84 -17.67
CA THR A 83 -2.92 0.46 -17.21
C THR A 83 -2.18 0.33 -15.87
N GLU A 84 -1.68 1.45 -15.37
CA GLU A 84 -1.00 1.55 -14.09
C GLU A 84 -1.81 0.96 -12.93
N LEU A 85 -1.12 0.37 -11.95
CA LEU A 85 -1.75 -0.11 -10.74
C LEU A 85 -2.04 1.06 -9.80
N LEU A 86 -3.31 1.23 -9.48
CA LEU A 86 -3.84 2.24 -8.59
C LEU A 86 -3.99 1.69 -7.17
N LEU A 87 -3.79 2.57 -6.20
CA LEU A 87 -4.07 2.34 -4.80
C LEU A 87 -4.83 3.54 -4.22
N ASP A 88 -6.06 3.28 -3.78
CA ASP A 88 -6.90 4.23 -3.04
C ASP A 88 -7.09 3.74 -1.59
N SER A 89 -6.18 4.10 -0.70
CA SER A 89 -6.25 3.75 0.73
C SER A 89 -7.00 4.83 1.51
N ARG A 90 -8.20 4.50 2.00
CA ARG A 90 -9.11 5.43 2.69
C ARG A 90 -8.98 5.44 4.21
N GLY A 91 -7.84 5.02 4.76
CA GLY A 91 -7.59 5.02 6.20
C GLY A 91 -8.27 3.87 6.95
N GLY A 92 -8.77 2.86 6.23
CA GLY A 92 -9.24 1.60 6.79
C GLY A 92 -8.13 0.60 7.10
N ASN A 93 -6.86 0.98 6.87
CA ASN A 93 -5.68 0.10 6.98
C ASN A 93 -5.71 -1.13 6.04
N PHE A 94 -6.64 -1.12 5.09
CA PHE A 94 -6.88 -2.17 4.11
C PHE A 94 -7.38 -1.55 2.80
N SER A 95 -6.84 -1.98 1.65
CA SER A 95 -7.29 -1.52 0.33
C SER A 95 -6.90 -2.50 -0.77
N GLN A 96 -7.46 -2.34 -1.97
CA GLN A 96 -7.11 -3.09 -3.17
C GLN A 96 -6.03 -2.37 -3.96
N ILE A 97 -5.11 -3.13 -4.55
CA ILE A 97 -4.23 -2.65 -5.62
C ILE A 97 -4.76 -3.21 -6.93
N TYR A 98 -5.15 -2.32 -7.86
CA TYR A 98 -5.83 -2.71 -9.07
C TYR A 98 -5.51 -1.81 -10.26
N SER A 99 -5.61 -2.34 -11.47
CA SER A 99 -5.76 -1.55 -12.71
C SER A 99 -7.25 -1.54 -13.06
N GLY A 100 -7.79 -0.36 -13.41
CA GLY A 100 -9.21 -0.20 -13.76
C GLY A 100 -9.49 -0.31 -15.26
N PHE A 101 -8.45 -0.23 -16.08
CA PHE A 101 -8.55 -0.18 -17.54
C PHE A 101 -7.46 -1.03 -18.17
N LYS A 102 -7.73 -1.47 -19.39
CA LYS A 102 -6.71 -2.01 -20.29
C LYS A 102 -6.71 -1.24 -21.60
N ILE A 103 -5.57 -1.20 -22.27
CA ILE A 103 -5.40 -0.65 -23.59
C ILE A 103 -5.70 -1.74 -24.60
N ASN A 104 -6.74 -1.54 -25.41
CA ASN A 104 -7.07 -2.39 -26.54
C ASN A 104 -7.02 -1.54 -27.81
N GLU A 105 -6.12 -1.86 -28.74
CA GLU A 105 -5.93 -1.11 -30.00
C GLU A 105 -5.72 0.42 -29.77
N GLY A 106 -5.01 0.79 -28.70
CA GLY A 106 -4.76 2.18 -28.34
C GLY A 106 -5.90 2.88 -27.58
N ILE A 107 -7.01 2.19 -27.32
CA ILE A 107 -8.17 2.72 -26.59
C ILE A 107 -8.24 2.11 -25.20
N ALA A 108 -8.39 2.96 -24.17
CA ALA A 108 -8.63 2.49 -22.81
C ALA A 108 -10.06 1.96 -22.66
N VAL A 109 -10.19 0.67 -22.36
CA VAL A 109 -11.47 0.00 -22.11
C VAL A 109 -11.56 -0.46 -20.64
N PRO A 110 -12.74 -0.36 -20.00
CA PRO A 110 -12.92 -0.82 -18.63
C PRO A 110 -12.52 -2.29 -18.47
N SER A 111 -11.59 -2.56 -17.55
CA SER A 111 -11.09 -3.90 -17.26
C SER A 111 -10.47 -3.89 -15.88
N ILE A 112 -11.13 -4.53 -14.92
CA ILE A 112 -10.64 -4.55 -13.55
C ILE A 112 -9.66 -5.72 -13.40
N TYR A 113 -8.41 -5.40 -13.17
CA TYR A 113 -7.37 -6.35 -12.79
C TYR A 113 -6.94 -6.06 -11.35
N ILE A 114 -7.11 -7.03 -10.46
CA ILE A 114 -6.71 -6.90 -9.06
C ILE A 114 -5.38 -7.64 -8.87
N LEU A 115 -4.33 -6.92 -8.47
CA LEU A 115 -3.06 -7.53 -8.09
C LEU A 115 -3.17 -8.21 -6.72
N GLY A 116 -3.86 -7.57 -5.78
CA GLY A 116 -3.93 -8.06 -4.41
C GLY A 116 -4.53 -7.08 -3.41
N MET A 117 -4.44 -7.45 -2.13
CA MET A 117 -4.94 -6.64 -1.01
C MET A 117 -3.78 -6.07 -0.21
N LEU A 118 -3.75 -4.75 -0.05
CA LEU A 118 -2.85 -4.03 0.84
C LEU A 118 -3.39 -4.06 2.27
N TYR A 119 -2.50 -4.30 3.22
CA TYR A 119 -2.68 -4.12 4.66
C TYR A 119 -1.63 -3.12 5.13
N THR A 120 -1.99 -2.18 5.99
CA THR A 120 -1.05 -1.17 6.49
C THR A 120 -1.41 -0.70 7.91
N ASN A 121 -0.64 0.24 8.45
CA ASN A 121 -0.95 0.92 9.71
C ASN A 121 -1.54 2.31 9.44
N ASP A 122 -1.96 2.99 10.52
CA ASP A 122 -2.55 4.33 10.43
C ASP A 122 -1.57 5.39 9.85
N ARG A 123 -0.27 5.09 9.80
CA ARG A 123 0.80 5.95 9.28
C ARG A 123 1.21 5.65 7.84
N PHE A 124 0.66 4.60 7.23
CA PHE A 124 1.01 4.12 5.89
C PHE A 124 2.49 3.68 5.74
N THR A 125 3.12 3.18 6.82
CA THR A 125 4.53 2.77 6.86
C THR A 125 4.74 1.91 8.12
N PRO A 126 4.50 0.58 8.09
CA PRO A 126 4.73 -0.35 6.99
C PRO A 126 3.45 -0.81 6.29
N PHE A 127 3.62 -1.55 5.20
CA PHE A 127 2.53 -2.27 4.54
C PHE A 127 2.93 -3.68 4.10
N SER A 128 1.90 -4.47 3.84
CA SER A 128 1.99 -5.82 3.30
C SER A 128 0.90 -6.00 2.25
N ILE A 129 1.20 -6.71 1.17
CA ILE A 129 0.27 -6.99 0.07
C ILE A 129 0.11 -8.49 -0.03
N SER A 130 -1.12 -9.00 0.06
CA SER A 130 -1.45 -10.37 -0.33
C SER A 130 -1.64 -10.42 -1.83
N VAL A 131 -0.76 -11.12 -2.54
CA VAL A 131 -0.69 -11.13 -3.99
C VAL A 131 -1.58 -12.24 -4.54
N PHE A 132 -2.48 -11.90 -5.44
CA PHE A 132 -3.35 -12.86 -6.11
C PHE A 132 -2.63 -13.47 -7.31
N ASN A 133 -2.49 -14.79 -7.29
CA ASN A 133 -1.80 -15.55 -8.33
C ASN A 133 -2.59 -16.80 -8.74
N GLY A 134 -2.24 -17.39 -9.89
CA GLY A 134 -2.90 -18.58 -10.44
C GLY A 134 -4.24 -18.30 -11.12
N GLU A 135 -4.92 -19.37 -11.53
CA GLU A 135 -6.27 -19.34 -12.12
C GLU A 135 -7.15 -20.36 -11.38
N PRO A 136 -8.18 -19.95 -10.61
CA PRO A 136 -8.60 -18.56 -10.38
C PRO A 136 -7.59 -17.77 -9.52
N ARG A 137 -7.50 -16.46 -9.78
CA ARG A 137 -6.63 -15.55 -9.01
C ARG A 137 -7.11 -15.46 -7.56
N THR A 138 -6.45 -16.22 -6.68
CA THR A 138 -6.83 -16.34 -5.27
C THR A 138 -5.60 -16.20 -4.38
N TRP A 139 -5.83 -16.13 -3.07
CA TRP A 139 -4.76 -16.12 -2.06
C TRP A 139 -5.21 -16.91 -0.85
N ALA A 140 -4.28 -17.64 -0.23
CA ALA A 140 -4.53 -18.40 0.98
C ALA A 140 -3.46 -18.14 2.05
N PRO A 141 -3.82 -18.16 3.34
CA PRO A 141 -2.90 -17.86 4.43
C PRO A 141 -1.81 -18.91 4.64
N SER A 142 -1.94 -20.11 4.07
CA SER A 142 -0.97 -21.20 4.23
C SER A 142 0.14 -21.20 3.18
N ASN A 143 -0.12 -20.71 1.97
CA ASN A 143 0.80 -20.82 0.82
C ASN A 143 0.76 -19.62 -0.14
N GLY A 144 0.03 -18.56 0.20
CA GLY A 144 -0.14 -17.39 -0.65
C GLY A 144 1.14 -16.56 -0.78
N PHE A 145 1.25 -15.83 -1.87
CA PHE A 145 2.34 -14.91 -2.10
C PHE A 145 2.08 -13.55 -1.44
N MET A 146 3.17 -12.92 -1.00
CA MET A 146 3.15 -11.71 -0.22
C MET A 146 4.24 -10.75 -0.71
N ILE A 147 3.97 -9.45 -0.65
CA ILE A 147 5.01 -8.40 -0.71
C ILE A 147 4.94 -7.64 0.61
N SER A 148 6.06 -7.30 1.23
CA SER A 148 6.07 -6.41 2.40
C SER A 148 7.21 -5.42 2.35
N ALA A 149 6.90 -4.19 2.80
CA ALA A 149 7.85 -3.09 2.80
C ALA A 149 7.58 -2.11 3.97
N PRO A 150 8.62 -1.43 4.47
CA PRO A 150 10.03 -1.71 4.19
C PRO A 150 10.48 -3.03 4.82
N ALA A 151 11.28 -3.83 4.13
CA ALA A 151 11.85 -5.07 4.66
C ALA A 151 13.14 -5.43 3.92
N GLN A 152 14.15 -5.90 4.65
CA GLN A 152 15.44 -6.35 4.10
C GLN A 152 15.57 -7.87 4.08
N THR A 153 14.76 -8.56 4.89
CA THR A 153 14.77 -10.01 5.01
C THR A 153 13.36 -10.58 4.93
N ARG A 154 13.26 -11.85 4.52
CA ARG A 154 12.00 -12.59 4.50
C ARG A 154 11.35 -12.69 5.88
N GLU A 155 12.14 -12.87 6.94
CA GLU A 155 11.62 -12.93 8.32
C GLU A 155 11.02 -11.59 8.74
N GLU A 156 11.68 -10.48 8.43
CA GLU A 156 11.17 -9.13 8.70
C GLU A 156 9.86 -8.88 7.94
N ALA A 157 9.83 -9.22 6.65
CA ALA A 157 8.65 -9.12 5.80
C ALA A 157 7.48 -9.94 6.37
N TRP A 158 7.72 -11.19 6.76
CA TRP A 158 6.71 -12.03 7.39
C TRP A 158 6.18 -11.45 8.70
N ARG A 159 7.05 -10.92 9.57
CA ARG A 159 6.63 -10.28 10.83
C ARG A 159 5.77 -9.04 10.59
N ILE A 160 6.08 -8.26 9.55
CA ILE A 160 5.26 -7.12 9.12
C ILE A 160 3.88 -7.61 8.72
N SER A 161 3.79 -8.58 7.82
CA SER A 161 2.51 -9.15 7.38
C SER A 161 1.71 -9.70 8.55
N GLN A 162 2.31 -10.53 9.39
CA GLN A 162 1.66 -11.14 10.55
C GLN A 162 1.06 -10.06 11.46
N LYS A 163 1.82 -9.01 11.79
CA LYS A 163 1.36 -7.92 12.64
C LYS A 163 0.19 -7.14 12.02
N LEU A 164 0.27 -6.85 10.73
CA LEU A 164 -0.74 -6.06 10.02
C LEU A 164 -2.03 -6.85 9.82
N MET A 165 -1.92 -8.11 9.39
CA MET A 165 -3.04 -8.98 9.04
C MET A 165 -3.78 -9.52 10.28
N LYS A 166 -3.08 -9.71 11.41
CA LYS A 166 -3.71 -10.12 12.68
C LYS A 166 -4.83 -9.16 13.13
N LYS A 167 -4.72 -7.86 12.80
CA LYS A 167 -5.77 -6.87 13.10
C LYS A 167 -7.09 -7.16 12.39
N PHE A 168 -7.04 -7.95 11.33
CA PHE A 168 -8.18 -8.35 10.50
C PHE A 168 -8.57 -9.82 10.72
N GLY A 169 -8.04 -10.46 11.78
CA GLY A 169 -8.34 -11.86 12.08
C GLY A 169 -7.66 -12.87 11.16
N VAL A 170 -6.71 -12.44 10.32
CA VAL A 170 -5.99 -13.32 9.40
C VAL A 170 -4.71 -13.82 10.07
N SER A 171 -4.59 -15.14 10.22
CA SER A 171 -3.38 -15.81 10.68
C SER A 171 -2.67 -16.45 9.49
N ILE A 172 -1.40 -16.13 9.30
CA ILE A 172 -0.59 -16.60 8.17
C ILE A 172 0.42 -17.66 8.62
N ALA A 173 0.68 -18.64 7.76
CA ALA A 173 1.76 -19.59 7.96
C ALA A 173 3.11 -18.86 7.94
N LYS A 174 4.09 -19.44 8.64
CA LYS A 174 5.47 -19.00 8.51
C LYS A 174 6.00 -19.49 7.18
#